data_AF-T1A127-F1
#
_entry.id   AF-T1A127-F1
#
_cell.length_a   1.000
_cell.length_b   1.000
_cell.length_c   1.000
_cell.angle_alpha   90.00
_cell.angle_beta   90.00
_cell.angle_gamma   90.00
#
_symmetry.space_group_name_H-M   'P 1'
#
loop_
_entity.id
_entity.type
_entity.pdbx_description
1 polymer ?
#
loop_
_entity_poly.entity_id
_entity_poly.type
_entity_poly.pdbx_seq_one_letter_code
_entity_poly.pdbx_strand_id
1 'polypeptide(L)'
;SHRPRINCVHMLPDMAKLEREFGARLLILGVNSPKFVASRRSSNIEGFIQRYDITHPVLTDKGMTLWNYYGVQAWPTLVLLNPRGGVVRQFIGEGDYRGIRAAVLGAIDQAQRAGTLVSTALPLQPPVLSRDGLLQPGKVAVDARYVAVSDSGHNRVILLDHAGKVLRVIGTGVPGARDGAASAAQFNGPQGLAFVGDALYVADTGNSLIRRIALPSGVVSTVAGNGQRVFGGNGMQPARGVPLNSPWGLKAVGDVLYVAMAGDHQVWKFDLGSARIGPYAGTGAEGIDDGSRVSASFAQSSGLAYHDGTL
;
A
#
# COMPACT_ATOMS: atom_id res chain seq x y z
N SER A 1 -0.09 2.27 16.10
CA SER A 1 0.86 2.09 14.98
C SER A 1 0.88 3.36 14.15
N HIS A 2 2.05 3.88 13.82
CA HIS A 2 2.20 4.97 12.85
C HIS A 2 1.80 4.42 11.46
N ARG A 3 0.71 4.93 10.88
CA ARG A 3 0.23 4.49 9.56
C ARG A 3 0.34 5.63 8.55
N PRO A 4 0.99 5.41 7.39
CA PRO A 4 1.07 6.41 6.35
C PRO A 4 -0.28 6.60 5.67
N ARG A 5 -0.51 7.79 5.10
CA ARG A 5 -1.64 8.02 4.19
C ARG A 5 -1.44 7.15 2.95
N ILE A 6 -2.49 6.45 2.51
CA ILE A 6 -2.41 5.47 1.44
C ILE A 6 -2.01 6.15 0.12
N ASN A 7 -2.51 7.36 -0.10
CA ASN A 7 -2.16 8.21 -1.23
C ASN A 7 -0.65 8.53 -1.29
N CYS A 8 0.03 8.66 -0.14
CA CYS A 8 1.50 8.85 -0.12
C CYS A 8 2.23 7.57 -0.53
N VAL A 9 1.77 6.41 -0.06
CA VAL A 9 2.34 5.11 -0.43
C VAL A 9 2.18 4.85 -1.93
N HIS A 10 1.08 5.31 -2.52
CA HIS A 10 0.82 5.17 -3.95
C HIS A 10 1.87 5.85 -4.85
N MET A 11 2.53 6.90 -4.36
CA MET A 11 3.55 7.64 -5.10
C MET A 11 4.94 6.99 -5.09
N LEU A 12 5.22 6.09 -4.16
CA LEU A 12 6.57 5.52 -3.98
C LEU A 12 7.09 4.77 -5.22
N PRO A 13 6.29 3.97 -5.96
CA PRO A 13 6.76 3.33 -7.19
C PRO A 13 7.16 4.35 -8.27
N ASP A 14 6.41 5.45 -8.38
CA ASP A 14 6.70 6.54 -9.31
C ASP A 14 8.01 7.24 -8.92
N MET A 15 8.26 7.48 -7.63
CA MET A 15 9.52 8.05 -7.14
C MET A 15 10.71 7.14 -7.45
N ALA A 16 10.60 5.84 -7.16
CA ALA A 16 11.66 4.88 -7.47
C ALA A 16 11.95 4.79 -8.99
N LYS A 17 10.93 4.99 -9.83
CA LYS A 17 11.11 5.05 -11.28
C LYS A 17 11.85 6.31 -11.73
N LEU A 18 11.52 7.48 -11.17
CA LEU A 18 12.24 8.73 -11.43
C LEU A 18 13.71 8.64 -11.00
N GLU A 19 13.99 8.05 -9.84
CA GLU A 19 15.37 7.83 -9.36
C GLU A 19 16.21 7.02 -10.34
N ARG A 20 15.67 5.88 -10.80
CA ARG A 20 16.35 5.04 -11.79
C ARG A 20 16.53 5.76 -13.12
N GLU A 21 15.53 6.53 -13.54
CA GLU A 21 15.54 7.21 -14.83
C GLU A 21 16.55 8.38 -14.87
N PHE A 22 16.60 9.19 -13.82
CA PHE A 22 17.39 10.42 -13.82
C PHE A 22 18.74 10.28 -13.12
N GLY A 23 18.91 9.29 -12.25
CA GLY A 23 20.15 9.02 -11.52
C GLY A 23 20.63 10.27 -10.77
N ALA A 24 21.94 10.53 -10.81
CA ALA A 24 22.54 11.66 -10.11
C ALA A 24 22.11 13.06 -10.60
N ARG A 25 21.29 13.16 -11.66
CA ARG A 25 20.71 14.44 -12.12
C ARG A 25 19.44 14.84 -11.38
N LEU A 26 18.88 13.94 -10.56
CA LEU A 26 17.71 14.19 -9.73
C LEU A 26 17.92 13.59 -8.35
N LEU A 27 17.81 14.41 -7.31
CA LEU A 27 17.69 13.93 -5.94
C LEU A 27 16.21 13.93 -5.55
N ILE A 28 15.71 12.77 -5.14
CA ILE A 28 14.43 12.69 -4.42
C ILE A 28 14.73 12.77 -2.92
N LEU A 29 13.96 13.59 -2.21
CA LEU A 29 14.01 13.73 -0.76
C LEU A 29 12.60 13.49 -0.20
N GLY A 30 12.44 12.43 0.58
CA GLY A 30 11.19 12.16 1.28
C GLY A 30 11.05 13.07 2.49
N VAL A 31 10.13 14.03 2.48
CA VAL A 31 9.86 14.89 3.65
C VAL A 31 8.65 14.33 4.41
N ASN A 32 8.92 13.63 5.50
CA ASN A 32 7.88 13.16 6.42
C ASN A 32 7.42 14.32 7.31
N SER A 33 6.32 14.98 6.92
CA SER A 33 5.64 16.02 7.71
C SER A 33 4.43 15.39 8.44
N PRO A 34 4.55 15.04 9.74
CA PRO A 34 3.54 14.27 10.45
C PRO A 34 2.28 15.08 10.81
N LYS A 35 1.13 14.62 10.31
CA LYS A 35 -0.21 15.15 10.62
C LYS A 35 -0.59 15.00 12.10
N PHE A 36 -0.34 13.84 12.71
CA PHE A 36 -0.81 13.50 14.06
C PHE A 36 0.26 13.73 15.13
N VAL A 37 -0.15 14.17 16.33
CA VAL A 37 0.75 14.35 17.49
C VAL A 37 1.46 13.05 17.87
N ALA A 38 0.77 11.91 17.78
CA ALA A 38 1.37 10.58 17.97
C ALA A 38 2.50 10.29 16.97
N SER A 39 2.33 10.73 15.72
CA SER A 39 3.35 10.62 14.66
C SER A 39 4.53 11.57 14.83
N ARG A 40 4.37 12.68 15.57
CA ARG A 40 5.47 13.59 15.95
C ARG A 40 6.38 12.98 17.01
N ARG A 41 5.84 12.08 17.85
CA ARG A 41 6.56 11.37 18.91
C ARG A 41 7.18 10.05 18.44
N SER A 42 6.66 9.42 17.39
CA SER A 42 7.24 8.19 16.86
C SER A 42 8.52 8.47 16.07
N SER A 43 9.64 7.93 16.51
CA SER A 43 10.93 7.92 15.80
C SER A 43 10.98 6.88 14.68
N ASN A 44 9.99 5.99 14.54
CA ASN A 44 10.09 4.79 13.72
C ASN A 44 9.77 5.02 12.22
N ILE A 45 10.47 5.99 11.60
CA ILE A 45 10.53 6.13 10.14
C ILE A 45 11.25 4.93 9.52
N GLU A 46 12.19 4.32 10.26
CA GLU A 46 12.96 3.15 9.83
C GLU A 46 12.04 2.04 9.38
N GLY A 47 11.04 1.66 10.19
CA GLY A 47 10.02 0.69 9.79
C GLY A 47 9.30 1.08 8.50
N PHE A 48 8.93 2.34 8.31
CA PHE A 48 8.33 2.77 7.04
C PHE A 48 9.30 2.64 5.86
N ILE A 49 10.57 2.99 6.06
CA ILE A 49 11.64 2.86 5.06
C ILE A 49 11.84 1.38 4.67
N GLN A 50 11.94 0.45 5.64
CA GLN A 50 12.08 -0.98 5.31
C GLN A 50 10.82 -1.53 4.64
N ARG A 51 9.63 -1.05 5.03
CA ARG A 51 8.35 -1.56 4.51
C ARG A 51 8.25 -1.41 3.00
N TYR A 52 8.66 -0.24 2.54
CA TYR A 52 8.46 0.20 1.16
C TYR A 52 9.78 0.31 0.39
N ASP A 53 10.86 -0.23 0.95
CA ASP A 53 12.20 -0.28 0.35
C ASP A 53 12.67 1.10 -0.13
N ILE A 54 12.49 2.12 0.71
CA ILE A 54 12.81 3.50 0.35
C ILE A 54 14.32 3.70 0.35
N THR A 55 14.87 4.02 -0.83
CA THR A 55 16.32 4.20 -1.03
C THR A 55 16.76 5.66 -1.02
N HIS A 56 15.84 6.61 -1.24
CA HIS A 56 16.15 8.03 -1.11
C HIS A 56 16.30 8.48 0.34
N PRO A 57 17.01 9.60 0.58
CA PRO A 57 17.03 10.24 1.88
C PRO A 57 15.62 10.60 2.35
N VAL A 58 15.37 10.42 3.65
CA VAL A 58 14.13 10.81 4.29
C VAL A 58 14.43 11.76 5.44
N LEU A 59 13.80 12.92 5.42
CA LEU A 59 13.85 13.94 6.48
C LEU A 59 12.53 13.93 7.24
N THR A 60 12.56 13.98 8.57
CA THR A 60 11.36 14.16 9.37
C THR A 60 11.18 15.62 9.77
N ASP A 61 10.22 16.30 9.15
CA ASP A 61 9.84 17.69 9.41
C ASP A 61 8.80 17.79 10.54
N LYS A 62 9.22 17.46 11.77
CA LYS A 62 8.31 17.40 12.94
C LYS A 62 7.57 18.71 13.21
N GLY A 63 8.21 19.84 12.88
CA GLY A 63 7.69 21.19 13.09
C GLY A 63 6.76 21.69 11.99
N MET A 64 6.53 20.91 10.92
CA MET A 64 5.85 21.38 9.71
C MET A 64 6.52 22.62 9.10
N THR A 65 7.84 22.78 9.29
CA THR A 65 8.59 23.97 8.87
C THR A 65 8.71 24.01 7.35
N LEU A 66 9.14 22.91 6.73
CA LEU A 66 9.23 22.82 5.27
C LEU A 66 7.85 22.77 4.65
N TRP A 67 6.91 22.07 5.29
CA TRP A 67 5.50 22.06 4.88
C TRP A 67 4.93 23.47 4.73
N ASN A 68 5.09 24.31 5.76
CA ASN A 68 4.59 25.68 5.76
C ASN A 68 5.41 26.57 4.81
N TYR A 69 6.73 26.43 4.79
CA TYR A 69 7.62 27.23 3.94
C TYR A 69 7.29 27.08 2.45
N TYR A 70 7.01 25.86 1.99
CA TYR A 70 6.62 25.60 0.61
C TYR A 70 5.12 25.75 0.33
N GLY A 71 4.32 26.19 1.32
CA GLY A 71 2.89 26.40 1.15
C GLY A 71 2.12 25.12 0.84
N VAL A 72 2.55 23.97 1.37
CA VAL A 72 1.91 22.68 1.12
C VAL A 72 0.54 22.63 1.81
N GLN A 73 -0.47 22.11 1.10
CA GLN A 73 -1.86 22.05 1.60
C GLN A 73 -2.45 20.63 1.63
N ALA A 74 -1.82 19.66 0.98
CA ALA A 74 -2.33 18.29 0.94
C ALA A 74 -1.21 17.25 0.95
N TRP A 75 -1.55 16.04 1.41
CA TRP A 75 -0.69 14.87 1.29
C TRP A 75 -1.19 13.97 0.16
N PRO A 76 -0.33 13.49 -0.76
CA PRO A 76 1.05 13.93 -1.00
C PRO A 76 1.13 15.25 -1.79
N THR A 77 2.23 15.97 -1.65
CA THR A 77 2.63 17.07 -2.55
C THR A 77 4.09 16.88 -2.91
N LEU A 78 4.41 17.02 -4.20
CA LEU A 78 5.78 17.07 -4.70
C LEU A 78 6.15 18.51 -5.04
N VAL A 79 7.32 18.95 -4.61
CA VAL A 79 7.87 20.27 -4.93
C VAL A 79 9.14 20.05 -5.73
N LEU A 80 9.12 20.40 -7.01
CA LEU A 80 10.29 20.34 -7.88
C LEU A 80 11.12 21.61 -7.69
N LEU A 81 12.37 21.45 -7.28
CA LEU A 81 13.33 22.54 -7.09
C LEU A 81 14.38 22.54 -8.21
N ASN A 82 14.86 23.71 -8.59
CA ASN A 82 16.04 23.86 -9.44
C ASN A 82 17.33 23.82 -8.59
N PRO A 83 18.54 23.74 -9.20
CA PRO A 83 19.80 23.67 -8.45
C PRO A 83 20.10 24.88 -7.55
N ARG A 84 19.39 26.00 -7.70
CA ARG A 84 19.51 27.20 -6.86
C ARG A 84 18.47 27.26 -5.73
N GLY A 85 17.69 26.18 -5.54
CA GLY A 85 16.62 26.10 -4.53
C GLY A 85 15.31 26.78 -4.91
N GLY A 86 15.19 27.30 -6.14
CA GLY A 86 13.96 27.91 -6.64
C GLY A 86 12.91 26.85 -6.99
N VAL A 87 11.63 27.11 -6.63
CA VAL A 87 10.51 26.23 -6.98
C VAL A 87 10.22 26.32 -8.47
N VAL A 88 10.30 25.19 -9.17
CA VAL A 88 9.93 25.06 -10.58
C VAL A 88 8.44 24.76 -10.71
N ARG A 89 7.94 23.80 -9.93
CA ARG A 89 6.55 23.35 -9.99
C ARG A 89 6.14 22.59 -8.73
N GLN A 90 4.86 22.65 -8.38
CA GLN A 90 4.24 21.76 -7.39
C GLN A 90 3.24 20.81 -8.04
N PHE A 91 3.17 19.59 -7.52
CA PHE A 91 2.17 18.57 -7.88
C PHE A 91 1.42 18.16 -6.62
N ILE A 92 0.10 18.29 -6.64
CA ILE A 92 -0.77 18.04 -5.47
C ILE A 92 -1.58 16.77 -5.75
N GLY A 93 -1.57 15.82 -4.81
CA GLY A 93 -2.28 14.56 -4.94
C GLY A 93 -1.47 13.46 -5.65
N GLU A 94 -2.16 12.40 -6.07
CA GLU A 94 -1.58 11.20 -6.67
C GLU A 94 -1.80 11.13 -8.20
N GLY A 95 -0.96 10.35 -8.90
CA GLY A 95 -1.30 9.84 -10.25
C GLY A 95 -0.81 10.60 -11.48
N ASP A 96 0.11 11.57 -11.36
CA ASP A 96 0.64 12.35 -12.51
C ASP A 96 2.11 12.07 -12.87
N TYR A 97 2.51 10.79 -13.00
CA TYR A 97 3.89 10.45 -13.36
C TYR A 97 4.37 11.14 -14.65
N ARG A 98 3.50 11.23 -15.66
CA ARG A 98 3.84 11.83 -16.97
C ARG A 98 4.14 13.33 -16.83
N GLY A 99 3.30 14.07 -16.10
CA GLY A 99 3.51 15.49 -15.83
C GLY A 99 4.74 15.74 -14.96
N ILE A 100 4.94 14.93 -13.92
CA ILE A 100 6.13 15.00 -13.06
C ILE A 100 7.40 14.79 -13.88
N ARG A 101 7.46 13.71 -14.67
CA ARG A 101 8.59 13.38 -15.53
C ARG A 101 8.89 14.49 -16.54
N ALA A 102 7.85 15.05 -17.18
CA ALA A 102 8.03 16.14 -18.15
C ALA A 102 8.61 17.40 -17.49
N ALA A 103 8.16 17.75 -16.29
CA ALA A 103 8.72 18.88 -15.55
C ALA A 103 10.18 18.65 -15.12
N VAL A 104 10.52 17.44 -14.69
CA VAL A 104 11.91 17.06 -14.37
C VAL A 104 12.81 17.20 -15.60
N LEU A 105 12.38 16.69 -16.77
CA LEU A 105 13.13 16.83 -18.02
C LEU A 105 13.38 18.30 -18.37
N GLY A 106 12.34 19.14 -18.28
CA GLY A 106 12.46 20.57 -18.54
C GLY A 106 13.40 21.27 -17.57
N ALA A 107 13.35 20.92 -16.28
CA ALA A 107 14.23 21.48 -15.26
C ALA A 107 15.70 21.08 -15.49
N ILE A 108 15.96 19.83 -15.88
CA ILE A 108 17.31 19.34 -16.21
C ILE A 108 17.87 20.08 -17.43
N ASP A 109 17.08 20.20 -18.51
CA ASP A 109 17.49 20.92 -19.73
C ASP A 109 17.78 22.40 -19.44
N GLN A 110 16.93 23.08 -18.66
CA GLN A 110 17.17 24.45 -18.23
C GLN A 110 18.44 24.57 -17.38
N ALA A 111 18.63 23.68 -16.41
CA ALA A 111 19.81 23.67 -15.55
C ALA A 111 21.10 23.42 -16.34
N GLN A 112 21.05 22.55 -17.36
CA GLN A 112 22.16 22.24 -18.24
C GLN A 112 22.53 23.45 -19.12
N ARG A 113 21.55 24.11 -19.75
CA ARG A 113 21.80 25.34 -20.53
C ARG A 113 22.37 26.47 -19.67
N ALA A 114 21.95 26.55 -18.41
CA ALA A 114 22.46 27.54 -17.45
C ALA A 114 23.82 27.15 -16.82
N GLY A 115 24.37 25.96 -17.11
CA GLY A 115 25.62 25.48 -16.49
C GLY A 115 25.51 25.25 -14.98
N THR A 116 24.30 25.02 -14.46
CA THR A 116 24.03 24.86 -13.01
C THR A 116 23.75 23.43 -12.60
N LEU A 117 23.67 22.49 -13.54
CA LEU A 117 23.41 21.08 -13.26
C LEU A 117 24.64 20.42 -12.64
N VAL A 118 24.48 19.89 -11.44
CA VAL A 118 25.47 19.02 -10.78
C VAL A 118 25.01 17.58 -10.92
N SER A 119 25.91 16.71 -11.40
CA SER A 119 25.66 15.28 -11.61
C SER A 119 26.49 14.38 -10.69
N THR A 120 27.16 14.96 -9.70
CA THR A 120 27.88 14.21 -8.67
C THR A 120 26.88 13.54 -7.74
N ALA A 121 26.95 12.21 -7.65
CA ALA A 121 26.15 11.46 -6.69
C ALA A 121 26.52 11.88 -5.26
N LEU A 122 25.51 12.16 -4.45
CA LEU A 122 25.71 12.33 -3.01
C LEU A 122 26.16 11.00 -2.39
N PRO A 123 27.04 11.01 -1.37
CA PRO A 123 27.52 9.81 -0.70
C PRO A 123 26.45 9.24 0.25
N LEU A 124 25.28 8.93 -0.29
CA LEU A 124 24.15 8.40 0.46
C LEU A 124 24.38 6.92 0.76
N GLN A 125 24.26 6.53 2.02
CA GLN A 125 24.32 5.15 2.45
C GLN A 125 22.93 4.74 2.98
N PRO A 126 22.21 3.86 2.27
CA PRO A 126 20.99 3.28 2.81
C PRO A 126 21.30 2.53 4.12
N PRO A 127 20.41 2.59 5.12
CA PRO A 127 20.60 1.81 6.34
C PRO A 127 20.60 0.31 6.01
N VAL A 128 21.43 -0.46 6.71
CA VAL A 128 21.37 -1.93 6.67
C VAL A 128 20.23 -2.38 7.58
N LEU A 129 19.23 -3.03 6.99
CA LEU A 129 18.00 -3.42 7.68
C LEU A 129 17.97 -4.94 7.83
N SER A 130 17.84 -5.45 9.06
CA SER A 130 17.68 -6.89 9.29
C SER A 130 16.38 -7.39 8.64
N ARG A 131 16.46 -8.58 8.05
CA ARG A 131 15.35 -9.30 7.42
C ARG A 131 15.12 -10.67 8.08
N ASP A 132 15.55 -10.81 9.34
CA ASP A 132 15.42 -12.07 10.07
C ASP A 132 14.00 -12.25 10.60
N GLY A 133 13.50 -13.49 10.64
CA GLY A 133 12.18 -13.81 11.16
C GLY A 133 11.03 -13.21 10.33
N LEU A 134 10.09 -12.55 11.01
CA LEU A 134 9.00 -11.81 10.36
C LEU A 134 9.45 -10.37 10.11
N LEU A 135 9.24 -9.88 8.89
CA LEU A 135 9.51 -8.51 8.51
C LEU A 135 8.18 -7.77 8.35
N GLN A 136 7.84 -7.04 9.41
CA GLN A 136 6.68 -6.15 9.46
C GLN A 136 5.36 -6.85 9.13
N PRO A 137 4.99 -7.88 9.92
CA PRO A 137 3.76 -8.60 9.70
C PRO A 137 2.55 -7.65 9.77
N GLY A 138 1.70 -7.71 8.74
CA GLY A 138 0.57 -6.80 8.58
C GLY A 138 -0.66 -7.22 9.38
N LYS A 139 -1.04 -8.50 9.29
CA LYS A 139 -2.21 -9.09 9.94
C LYS A 139 -1.96 -10.54 10.34
N VAL A 140 -2.81 -11.01 11.24
CA VAL A 140 -2.95 -12.41 11.64
C VAL A 140 -4.41 -12.82 11.49
N ALA A 141 -4.63 -14.06 11.04
CA ALA A 141 -5.93 -14.72 11.07
C ALA A 141 -5.78 -16.08 11.75
N VAL A 142 -6.82 -16.53 12.43
CA VAL A 142 -6.84 -17.79 13.17
C VAL A 142 -8.13 -18.53 12.83
N ASP A 143 -8.04 -19.81 12.48
CA ASP A 143 -9.18 -20.73 12.44
C ASP A 143 -8.96 -21.87 13.46
N ALA A 144 -9.73 -22.96 13.38
CA ALA A 144 -9.60 -24.09 14.30
C ALA A 144 -8.34 -24.95 14.06
N ARG A 145 -7.65 -24.78 12.93
CA ARG A 145 -6.53 -25.62 12.48
C ARG A 145 -5.22 -24.84 12.38
N TYR A 146 -5.30 -23.56 12.01
CA TYR A 146 -4.17 -22.78 11.53
C TYR A 146 -4.17 -21.36 12.11
N VAL A 147 -2.95 -20.86 12.27
CA VAL A 147 -2.65 -19.44 12.39
C VAL A 147 -2.01 -19.00 11.09
N ALA A 148 -2.52 -17.95 10.45
CA ALA A 148 -1.91 -17.36 9.26
C ALA A 148 -1.42 -15.95 9.57
N VAL A 149 -0.19 -15.63 9.14
CA VAL A 149 0.43 -14.32 9.30
C VAL A 149 0.80 -13.78 7.92
N SER A 150 0.39 -12.55 7.60
CA SER A 150 0.86 -11.86 6.41
C SER A 150 2.19 -11.19 6.75
N ASP A 151 3.28 -11.82 6.32
CA ASP A 151 4.65 -11.31 6.50
C ASP A 151 4.94 -10.28 5.40
N SER A 152 4.30 -9.12 5.55
CA SER A 152 4.11 -8.14 4.48
C SER A 152 5.43 -7.62 3.89
N GLY A 153 6.42 -7.34 4.74
CA GLY A 153 7.73 -6.85 4.29
C GLY A 153 8.54 -7.92 3.56
N HIS A 154 8.25 -9.21 3.81
CA HIS A 154 8.79 -10.32 3.04
C HIS A 154 7.88 -10.75 1.88
N ASN A 155 6.82 -10.02 1.53
CA ASN A 155 5.93 -10.34 0.41
C ASN A 155 5.46 -11.80 0.38
N ARG A 156 5.13 -12.35 1.56
CA ARG A 156 4.75 -13.76 1.73
C ARG A 156 3.69 -13.92 2.83
N VAL A 157 3.09 -15.11 2.86
CA VAL A 157 2.17 -15.54 3.92
C VAL A 157 2.79 -16.74 4.64
N ILE A 158 2.74 -16.72 5.97
CA ILE A 158 3.21 -17.80 6.83
C ILE A 158 2.00 -18.51 7.42
N LEU A 159 1.91 -19.82 7.22
CA LEU A 159 0.91 -20.68 7.84
C LEU A 159 1.58 -21.46 8.97
N LEU A 160 1.00 -21.39 10.16
CA LEU A 160 1.48 -22.01 11.39
C LEU A 160 0.40 -22.88 12.01
N ASP A 161 0.79 -23.79 12.89
CA ASP A 161 -0.13 -24.39 13.86
C ASP A 161 -0.34 -23.47 15.08
N HIS A 162 -1.22 -23.87 15.99
CA HIS A 162 -1.50 -23.12 17.22
C HIS A 162 -0.35 -23.13 18.24
N ALA A 163 0.66 -23.99 18.07
CA ALA A 163 1.88 -24.00 18.87
C ALA A 163 2.94 -23.04 18.30
N GLY A 164 2.69 -22.40 17.16
CA GLY A 164 3.62 -21.49 16.50
C GLY A 164 4.64 -22.19 15.61
N LYS A 165 4.49 -23.50 15.33
CA LYS A 165 5.32 -24.20 14.37
C LYS A 165 4.93 -23.76 12.96
N VAL A 166 5.91 -23.33 12.17
CA VAL A 166 5.70 -23.01 10.76
C VAL A 166 5.36 -24.30 10.00
N LEU A 167 4.17 -24.33 9.41
CA LEU A 167 3.69 -25.42 8.56
C LEU A 167 4.00 -25.16 7.08
N ARG A 168 3.90 -23.90 6.64
CA ARG A 168 4.15 -23.52 5.25
C ARG A 168 4.55 -22.05 5.13
N VAL A 169 5.52 -21.78 4.25
CA VAL A 169 5.81 -20.44 3.74
C VAL A 169 5.30 -20.36 2.31
N ILE A 170 4.47 -19.36 2.01
CA ILE A 170 3.76 -19.21 0.74
C ILE A 170 4.13 -17.86 0.14
N GLY A 171 4.81 -17.87 -1.00
CA GLY A 171 5.38 -16.68 -1.63
C GLY A 171 6.91 -16.79 -1.77
N THR A 172 7.44 -16.35 -2.90
CA THR A 172 8.90 -16.31 -3.15
C THR A 172 9.61 -15.20 -2.36
N GLY A 173 8.85 -14.23 -1.86
CA GLY A 173 9.33 -13.00 -1.25
C GLY A 173 9.75 -11.88 -2.21
N VAL A 174 9.69 -12.16 -3.51
CA VAL A 174 9.84 -11.14 -4.56
C VAL A 174 8.47 -10.48 -4.81
N PRO A 175 8.36 -9.14 -4.76
CA PRO A 175 7.14 -8.43 -5.14
C PRO A 175 6.64 -8.84 -6.53
N GLY A 176 5.37 -9.22 -6.64
CA GLY A 176 4.74 -9.59 -7.91
C GLY A 176 3.37 -10.21 -7.71
N ALA A 177 2.68 -10.54 -8.80
CA ALA A 177 1.31 -11.07 -8.79
C ALA A 177 1.18 -12.49 -9.35
N ARG A 178 2.31 -13.22 -9.50
CA ARG A 178 2.32 -14.57 -10.07
C ARG A 178 1.49 -15.54 -9.20
N ASP A 179 0.56 -16.25 -9.83
CA ASP A 179 -0.20 -17.38 -9.26
C ASP A 179 0.61 -18.69 -9.36
N GLY A 180 0.14 -19.76 -8.69
CA GLY A 180 0.72 -21.10 -8.81
C GLY A 180 1.04 -21.75 -7.47
N ALA A 181 2.01 -22.68 -7.45
CA ALA A 181 2.43 -23.37 -6.24
C ALA A 181 2.97 -22.40 -5.18
N ALA A 182 2.90 -22.78 -3.90
CA ALA A 182 3.33 -21.94 -2.78
C ALA A 182 4.76 -21.38 -2.92
N SER A 183 5.69 -22.14 -3.49
CA SER A 183 7.08 -21.74 -3.71
C SER A 183 7.30 -20.83 -4.93
N ALA A 184 6.31 -20.70 -5.82
CA ALA A 184 6.40 -19.93 -7.07
C ALA A 184 5.49 -18.69 -7.07
N ALA A 185 4.45 -18.69 -6.24
CA ALA A 185 3.55 -17.57 -6.11
C ALA A 185 4.28 -16.31 -5.63
N GLN A 186 3.82 -15.15 -6.08
CA GLN A 186 4.33 -13.85 -5.65
C GLN A 186 3.18 -13.02 -5.09
N PHE A 187 3.48 -12.25 -4.05
CA PHE A 187 2.60 -11.22 -3.48
C PHE A 187 3.32 -9.88 -3.50
N ASN A 188 2.63 -8.80 -3.18
CA ASN A 188 3.20 -7.47 -3.01
C ASN A 188 2.57 -6.80 -1.78
N GLY A 189 3.28 -6.85 -0.65
CA GLY A 189 2.81 -6.30 0.62
C GLY A 189 1.44 -6.82 1.08
N PRO A 190 1.20 -8.14 1.16
CA PRO A 190 -0.10 -8.69 1.55
C PRO A 190 -0.50 -8.23 2.95
N GLN A 191 -1.79 -7.94 3.17
CA GLN A 191 -2.34 -7.45 4.44
C GLN A 191 -3.40 -8.41 4.98
N GLY A 192 -4.68 -8.11 4.75
CA GLY A 192 -5.83 -8.83 5.30
C GLY A 192 -5.82 -10.32 4.97
N LEU A 193 -6.24 -11.12 5.95
CA LEU A 193 -6.31 -12.57 5.88
C LEU A 193 -7.68 -13.03 6.39
N ALA A 194 -8.30 -14.00 5.72
CA ALA A 194 -9.55 -14.61 6.19
C ALA A 194 -9.65 -16.07 5.74
N PHE A 195 -9.94 -16.96 6.68
CA PHE A 195 -10.23 -18.36 6.39
C PHE A 195 -11.68 -18.54 5.95
N VAL A 196 -11.90 -19.33 4.91
CA VAL A 196 -13.23 -19.77 4.43
C VAL A 196 -13.11 -21.20 3.94
N GLY A 197 -13.71 -22.15 4.67
CA GLY A 197 -13.59 -23.58 4.37
C GLY A 197 -12.13 -24.05 4.30
N ASP A 198 -11.74 -24.69 3.20
CA ASP A 198 -10.37 -25.14 2.92
C ASP A 198 -9.53 -24.12 2.15
N ALA A 199 -9.83 -22.83 2.29
CA ALA A 199 -9.09 -21.76 1.67
C ALA A 199 -8.76 -20.62 2.66
N LEU A 200 -7.61 -20.00 2.42
CA LEU A 200 -7.22 -18.73 3.01
C LEU A 200 -7.27 -17.65 1.93
N TYR A 201 -8.06 -16.61 2.16
CA TYR A 201 -8.12 -15.43 1.32
C TYR A 201 -7.15 -14.38 1.82
N VAL A 202 -6.48 -13.71 0.90
CA VAL A 202 -5.42 -12.73 1.15
C VAL A 202 -5.75 -11.45 0.40
N ALA A 203 -5.78 -10.32 1.09
CA ALA A 203 -5.77 -9.01 0.47
C ALA A 203 -4.32 -8.69 0.10
N ASP A 204 -4.00 -8.82 -1.19
CA ASP A 204 -2.68 -8.57 -1.74
C ASP A 204 -2.59 -7.10 -2.15
N THR A 205 -2.43 -6.26 -1.12
CA THR A 205 -2.71 -4.82 -1.17
C THR A 205 -1.88 -4.08 -2.21
N GLY A 206 -0.58 -4.38 -2.32
CA GLY A 206 0.30 -3.72 -3.28
C GLY A 206 0.01 -4.10 -4.73
N ASN A 207 -0.66 -5.23 -4.97
CA ASN A 207 -1.11 -5.63 -6.29
C ASN A 207 -2.56 -5.25 -6.58
N SER A 208 -3.31 -4.69 -5.63
CA SER A 208 -4.75 -4.45 -5.80
C SER A 208 -5.52 -5.73 -6.17
N LEU A 209 -5.21 -6.85 -5.50
CA LEU A 209 -5.85 -8.15 -5.75
C LEU A 209 -6.40 -8.78 -4.46
N ILE A 210 -7.41 -9.63 -4.62
CA ILE A 210 -7.74 -10.67 -3.63
C ILE A 210 -7.22 -12.00 -4.16
N ARG A 211 -6.39 -12.65 -3.36
CA ARG A 211 -5.77 -13.95 -3.67
C ARG A 211 -6.41 -15.03 -2.81
N ARG A 212 -6.45 -16.24 -3.31
CA ARG A 212 -6.93 -17.43 -2.62
C ARG A 212 -5.81 -18.45 -2.55
N ILE A 213 -5.56 -18.98 -1.36
CA ILE A 213 -4.64 -20.08 -1.11
C ILE A 213 -5.50 -21.30 -0.78
N ALA A 214 -5.44 -22.34 -1.59
CA ALA A 214 -6.04 -23.63 -1.25
C ALA A 214 -5.20 -24.29 -0.15
N LEU A 215 -5.74 -24.48 1.05
CA LEU A 215 -4.97 -24.96 2.20
C LEU A 215 -4.33 -26.36 2.01
N PRO A 216 -5.02 -27.35 1.39
CA PRO A 216 -4.42 -28.67 1.18
C PRO A 216 -3.17 -28.61 0.29
N SER A 217 -3.28 -27.98 -0.88
CA SER A 217 -2.20 -27.96 -1.89
C SER A 217 -1.25 -26.77 -1.75
N GLY A 218 -1.67 -25.69 -1.08
CA GLY A 218 -1.00 -24.40 -1.02
C GLY A 218 -0.96 -23.64 -2.35
N VAL A 219 -1.76 -24.05 -3.33
CA VAL A 219 -1.83 -23.36 -4.62
C VAL A 219 -2.53 -22.01 -4.43
N VAL A 220 -1.88 -20.98 -4.98
CA VAL A 220 -2.35 -19.60 -4.98
C VAL A 220 -3.02 -19.29 -6.31
N SER A 221 -4.19 -18.68 -6.25
CA SER A 221 -4.90 -18.14 -7.41
C SER A 221 -5.46 -16.75 -7.14
N THR A 222 -5.56 -15.93 -8.18
CA THR A 222 -6.26 -14.63 -8.09
C THR A 222 -7.77 -14.83 -8.22
N VAL A 223 -8.55 -14.24 -7.32
CA VAL A 223 -10.02 -14.39 -7.30
C VAL A 223 -10.77 -13.09 -7.46
N ALA A 224 -10.15 -11.94 -7.15
CA ALA A 224 -10.70 -10.63 -7.46
C ALA A 224 -9.60 -9.61 -7.79
N GLY A 225 -9.96 -8.57 -8.53
CA GLY A 225 -9.04 -7.52 -8.96
C GLY A 225 -8.47 -7.75 -10.36
N ASN A 226 -7.97 -6.68 -10.97
CA ASN A 226 -7.32 -6.70 -12.29
C ASN A 226 -5.89 -6.14 -12.28
N GLY A 227 -5.35 -5.83 -11.08
CA GLY A 227 -4.01 -5.23 -10.92
C GLY A 227 -3.96 -3.72 -11.06
N GLN A 228 -5.05 -3.07 -11.47
CA GLN A 228 -5.14 -1.62 -11.54
C GLN A 228 -5.59 -1.05 -10.19
N ARG A 229 -4.91 0.01 -9.77
CA ARG A 229 -5.19 0.75 -8.54
C ARG A 229 -5.88 2.06 -8.89
N VAL A 230 -7.18 1.97 -9.11
CA VAL A 230 -8.08 3.09 -9.38
C VAL A 230 -9.34 2.92 -8.56
N PHE A 231 -10.11 3.99 -8.36
CA PHE A 231 -11.43 3.90 -7.73
C PHE A 231 -12.27 2.82 -8.41
N GLY A 232 -12.86 1.97 -7.59
CA GLY A 232 -13.72 0.89 -8.05
C GLY A 232 -14.99 1.39 -8.73
N GLY A 233 -15.60 0.54 -9.54
CA GLY A 233 -16.88 0.86 -10.18
C GLY A 233 -18.08 0.75 -9.22
N ASN A 234 -19.21 1.33 -9.63
CA ASN A 234 -20.46 1.27 -8.86
C ASN A 234 -21.11 -0.12 -8.93
N GLY A 235 -21.74 -0.52 -7.81
CA GLY A 235 -22.52 -1.76 -7.71
C GLY A 235 -21.69 -3.06 -7.73
N MET A 236 -22.39 -4.19 -7.66
CA MET A 236 -21.76 -5.52 -7.70
C MET A 236 -21.36 -5.87 -9.13
N GLN A 237 -20.13 -6.32 -9.33
CA GLN A 237 -19.55 -6.65 -10.65
C GLN A 237 -18.82 -8.00 -10.61
N PRO A 238 -18.53 -8.64 -11.76
CA PRO A 238 -17.66 -9.81 -11.80
C PRO A 238 -16.33 -9.53 -11.08
N ALA A 239 -15.95 -10.39 -10.15
CA ALA A 239 -14.82 -10.15 -9.28
C ALA A 239 -13.47 -10.10 -10.03
N ARG A 240 -13.35 -10.90 -11.10
CA ARG A 240 -12.22 -10.81 -12.02
C ARG A 240 -12.50 -9.71 -13.03
N GLY A 241 -11.61 -8.71 -13.10
CA GLY A 241 -11.69 -7.62 -14.07
C GLY A 241 -12.05 -6.26 -13.46
N VAL A 242 -12.67 -6.24 -12.28
CA VAL A 242 -12.90 -4.99 -11.52
C VAL A 242 -11.57 -4.47 -10.93
N PRO A 243 -11.27 -3.17 -11.02
CA PRO A 243 -10.15 -2.58 -10.30
C PRO A 243 -10.45 -2.53 -8.80
N LEU A 244 -9.41 -2.71 -7.98
CA LEU A 244 -9.50 -2.62 -6.54
C LEU A 244 -8.53 -1.52 -6.07
N ASN A 245 -8.93 -0.69 -5.12
CA ASN A 245 -8.06 0.34 -4.58
C ASN A 245 -7.58 -0.01 -3.16
N SER A 246 -6.42 -0.68 -3.08
CA SER A 246 -5.74 -1.00 -1.82
C SER A 246 -6.62 -1.78 -0.83
N PRO A 247 -7.07 -3.01 -1.17
CA PRO A 247 -7.77 -3.88 -0.23
C PRO A 247 -6.85 -4.18 0.96
N TRP A 248 -7.32 -3.96 2.19
CA TRP A 248 -6.46 -3.95 3.38
C TRP A 248 -6.88 -4.94 4.47
N GLY A 249 -8.18 -4.96 4.78
CA GLY A 249 -8.75 -5.85 5.79
C GLY A 249 -9.69 -6.84 5.14
N LEU A 250 -9.73 -8.07 5.65
CA LEU A 250 -10.66 -9.09 5.23
C LEU A 250 -11.42 -9.63 6.43
N LYS A 251 -12.71 -9.89 6.26
CA LYS A 251 -13.52 -10.64 7.22
C LYS A 251 -14.55 -11.49 6.51
N ALA A 252 -14.50 -12.80 6.74
CA ALA A 252 -15.49 -13.73 6.23
C ALA A 252 -16.69 -13.83 7.18
N VAL A 253 -17.88 -13.93 6.60
CA VAL A 253 -19.17 -14.21 7.27
C VAL A 253 -19.97 -15.12 6.34
N GLY A 254 -20.03 -16.42 6.66
CA GLY A 254 -20.56 -17.42 5.72
C GLY A 254 -19.77 -17.44 4.40
N ASP A 255 -20.49 -17.47 3.27
CA ASP A 255 -19.91 -17.45 1.91
C ASP A 255 -19.61 -16.03 1.38
N VAL A 256 -19.59 -15.05 2.29
CA VAL A 256 -19.32 -13.65 1.97
C VAL A 256 -17.99 -13.24 2.58
N LEU A 257 -17.14 -12.64 1.75
CA LEU A 257 -15.90 -11.99 2.19
C LEU A 257 -16.08 -10.47 2.14
N TYR A 258 -16.10 -9.83 3.31
CA TYR A 258 -16.05 -8.38 3.41
C TYR A 258 -14.62 -7.89 3.30
N VAL A 259 -14.43 -6.80 2.56
CA VAL A 259 -13.13 -6.22 2.22
C VAL A 259 -13.11 -4.76 2.66
N ALA A 260 -12.19 -4.40 3.54
CA ALA A 260 -11.91 -3.00 3.84
C ALA A 260 -11.06 -2.41 2.71
N MET A 261 -11.68 -1.57 1.89
CA MET A 261 -11.06 -0.91 0.75
C MET A 261 -10.50 0.43 1.19
N ALA A 262 -9.23 0.42 1.62
CA ALA A 262 -8.60 1.59 2.23
C ALA A 262 -8.51 2.76 1.24
N GLY A 263 -8.24 2.46 -0.04
CA GLY A 263 -8.13 3.46 -1.10
C GLY A 263 -9.48 4.00 -1.55
N ASP A 264 -10.54 3.19 -1.54
CA ASP A 264 -11.89 3.65 -1.87
C ASP A 264 -12.63 4.27 -0.67
N HIS A 265 -12.06 4.22 0.54
CA HIS A 265 -12.74 4.68 1.76
C HIS A 265 -14.10 4.01 1.97
N GLN A 266 -14.15 2.70 1.68
CA GLN A 266 -15.38 1.91 1.68
C GLN A 266 -15.16 0.54 2.33
N VAL A 267 -16.27 -0.13 2.64
CA VAL A 267 -16.31 -1.57 2.86
C VAL A 267 -16.98 -2.20 1.65
N TRP A 268 -16.31 -3.17 1.04
CA TRP A 268 -16.83 -3.92 -0.10
C TRP A 268 -17.28 -5.30 0.33
N LYS A 269 -18.24 -5.87 -0.41
CA LYS A 269 -18.73 -7.23 -0.23
C LYS A 269 -18.32 -8.06 -1.43
N PHE A 270 -17.66 -9.20 -1.20
CA PHE A 270 -17.37 -10.21 -2.20
C PHE A 270 -18.21 -11.47 -1.92
N ASP A 271 -19.14 -11.75 -2.80
CA ASP A 271 -19.93 -12.98 -2.80
C ASP A 271 -19.14 -14.10 -3.50
N LEU A 272 -18.71 -15.11 -2.73
CA LEU A 272 -17.79 -16.13 -3.21
C LEU A 272 -18.49 -17.13 -4.16
N GLY A 273 -19.78 -17.40 -3.95
CA GLY A 273 -20.55 -18.33 -4.76
C GLY A 273 -20.85 -17.79 -6.16
N SER A 274 -21.28 -16.53 -6.26
CA SER A 274 -21.55 -15.87 -7.56
C SER A 274 -20.32 -15.22 -8.18
N ALA A 275 -19.18 -15.20 -7.46
CA ALA A 275 -17.95 -14.51 -7.85
C ALA A 275 -18.17 -13.02 -8.19
N ARG A 276 -19.00 -12.32 -7.41
CA ARG A 276 -19.29 -10.90 -7.60
C ARG A 276 -18.81 -10.06 -6.42
N ILE A 277 -18.22 -8.91 -6.69
CA ILE A 277 -17.72 -7.99 -5.68
C ILE A 277 -18.17 -6.55 -5.97
N GLY A 278 -18.35 -5.74 -4.93
CA GLY A 278 -18.64 -4.31 -5.09
C GLY A 278 -18.83 -3.58 -3.77
N PRO A 279 -19.11 -2.26 -3.82
CA PRO A 279 -19.34 -1.44 -2.64
C PRO A 279 -20.50 -1.97 -1.80
N TYR A 280 -20.25 -2.13 -0.50
CA TYR A 280 -21.25 -2.48 0.50
C TYR A 280 -21.55 -1.30 1.40
N ALA A 281 -20.55 -0.62 1.95
CA ALA A 281 -20.76 0.55 2.80
C ALA A 281 -19.78 1.67 2.45
N GLY A 282 -20.24 2.90 2.64
CA GLY A 282 -19.42 4.10 2.42
C GLY A 282 -19.74 4.82 1.12
N THR A 283 -19.79 6.14 1.18
CA THR A 283 -19.97 7.01 -0.01
C THR A 283 -18.74 7.03 -0.92
N GLY A 284 -17.57 6.69 -0.39
CA GLY A 284 -16.27 6.82 -1.06
C GLY A 284 -15.53 8.13 -0.75
N ALA A 285 -16.20 9.08 -0.09
CA ALA A 285 -15.53 10.27 0.44
C ALA A 285 -14.69 9.91 1.68
N GLU A 286 -13.49 10.48 1.80
CA GLU A 286 -12.68 10.40 3.02
C GLU A 286 -13.38 11.20 4.13
N GLY A 287 -13.92 10.53 5.15
CA GLY A 287 -14.66 11.20 6.22
C GLY A 287 -14.97 10.30 7.42
N ILE A 288 -15.71 10.85 8.38
CA ILE A 288 -16.13 10.18 9.61
C ILE A 288 -17.63 10.40 9.90
N ASP A 289 -18.39 10.72 8.86
CA ASP A 289 -19.80 11.08 8.96
C ASP A 289 -20.64 9.81 9.10
N ASP A 290 -21.51 9.80 10.10
CA ASP A 290 -22.46 8.73 10.31
C ASP A 290 -23.59 8.75 9.27
N GLY A 291 -24.30 7.63 9.17
CA GLY A 291 -25.49 7.53 8.35
C GLY A 291 -25.93 6.08 8.12
N SER A 292 -26.80 5.89 7.14
CA SER A 292 -27.06 4.55 6.62
C SER A 292 -25.79 3.95 6.04
N ARG A 293 -25.80 2.63 5.84
CA ARG A 293 -24.69 1.88 5.21
C ARG A 293 -24.11 2.58 3.96
N VAL A 294 -24.96 3.14 3.09
CA VAL A 294 -24.54 3.75 1.82
C VAL A 294 -24.27 5.25 1.89
N SER A 295 -24.65 5.92 2.99
CA SER A 295 -24.49 7.37 3.16
C SER A 295 -23.42 7.76 4.17
N ALA A 296 -22.94 6.82 5.01
CA ALA A 296 -21.81 7.05 5.90
C ALA A 296 -20.52 7.29 5.10
N SER A 297 -19.56 8.02 5.66
CA SER A 297 -18.21 8.18 5.12
C SER A 297 -17.19 7.45 6.00
N PHE A 298 -16.17 6.87 5.39
CA PHE A 298 -15.07 6.23 6.11
C PHE A 298 -13.75 6.93 5.75
N ALA A 299 -12.72 6.72 6.57
CA ALA A 299 -11.39 7.23 6.31
C ALA A 299 -10.39 6.08 6.40
N GLN A 300 -10.02 5.54 5.23
CA GLN A 300 -9.02 4.47 5.10
C GLN A 300 -9.33 3.21 5.95
N SER A 301 -10.50 2.59 5.72
CA SER A 301 -10.88 1.33 6.36
C SER A 301 -9.74 0.29 6.25
N SER A 302 -9.27 -0.23 7.39
CA SER A 302 -8.03 -1.05 7.47
C SER A 302 -8.17 -2.32 8.30
N GLY A 303 -9.36 -2.56 8.85
CA GLY A 303 -9.68 -3.71 9.68
C GLY A 303 -11.18 -3.89 9.73
N LEU A 304 -11.61 -5.14 9.85
CA LEU A 304 -13.00 -5.54 9.99
C LEU A 304 -13.05 -6.60 11.08
N ALA A 305 -14.11 -6.57 11.88
CA ALA A 305 -14.46 -7.62 12.81
C ALA A 305 -15.87 -8.09 12.48
N TYR A 306 -16.36 -9.14 13.12
CA TYR A 306 -17.76 -9.50 13.04
C TYR A 306 -18.15 -10.12 14.36
N HIS A 307 -19.24 -9.67 14.95
CA HIS A 307 -19.76 -10.15 16.21
C HIS A 307 -21.29 -9.95 16.22
N ASP A 308 -22.02 -11.01 16.51
CA ASP A 308 -23.48 -11.00 16.76
C ASP A 308 -24.28 -10.22 15.71
N GLY A 309 -24.14 -10.60 14.44
CA GLY A 309 -24.88 -9.94 13.35
C GLY A 309 -24.24 -8.63 12.84
N THR A 310 -23.24 -8.10 13.55
CA THR A 310 -22.64 -6.80 13.27
C THR A 310 -21.24 -6.95 12.70
N LEU A 311 -20.98 -6.27 11.58
CA LEU A 311 -19.66 -6.15 10.93
C LEU A 311 -18.96 -4.88 11.41
#